data_AF-A0A957Z826-F1
#
_entry.id   AF-A0A957Z826-F1
#
_cell.length_a   1.000
_cell.length_b   1.000
_cell.length_c   1.000
_cell.angle_alpha   90.00
_cell.angle_beta   90.00
_cell.angle_gamma   90.00
#
_symmetry.space_group_name_H-M   'P 1'
#
loop_
_entity.id
_entity.type
_entity.pdbx_description
1 polymer ?
#
loop_
_entity_poly.entity_id
_entity_poly.type
_entity_poly.pdbx_seq_one_letter_code
_entity_poly.pdbx_strand_id
1 'polypeptide(L)' 'QSLSPAFVDGYRRAQLAAFDSRHFAEELGPDARVVALFCVEAEPAACHRSLVAERLAADLELPVEHLLP' A
#
# COMPACT_ATOMS: atom_id res chain seq x y z
N GLN A 1 9.93 -2.86 14.71
CA GLN A 1 10.93 -2.97 13.62
C GLN A 1 10.39 -2.20 12.43
N SER A 2 11.23 -1.53 11.65
CA SER A 2 10.79 -0.77 10.47
C SER A 2 11.57 -1.20 9.24
N LEU A 3 10.98 -1.00 8.05
CA LEU A 3 11.67 -1.21 6.78
C LEU A 3 12.97 -0.39 6.70
N SER A 4 14.01 -0.99 6.12
CA SER A 4 15.26 -0.27 5.89
C SER A 4 15.09 0.76 4.75
N PRO A 5 15.84 1.88 4.76
CA PRO A 5 15.77 2.86 3.68
C PRO A 5 16.05 2.24 2.29
N ALA A 6 17.04 1.35 2.21
CA ALA A 6 17.38 0.65 0.96
C ALA A 6 16.22 -0.20 0.42
N PHE A 7 15.45 -0.85 1.31
CA PHE A 7 14.27 -1.60 0.90
C PHE A 7 13.17 -0.67 0.38
N VAL A 8 12.87 0.42 1.11
CA VAL A 8 11.86 1.41 0.71
C VAL A 8 12.17 1.98 -0.67
N ASP A 9 13.41 2.39 -0.88
CA ASP A 9 13.89 2.94 -2.14
C ASP A 9 13.83 1.92 -3.28
N GLY A 10 14.25 0.68 -3.02
CA GLY A 10 14.18 -0.42 -3.97
C GLY A 10 12.75 -0.73 -4.38
N TYR A 11 11.84 -0.85 -3.41
CA TYR A 11 10.43 -1.15 -3.65
C TYR A 11 9.73 -0.03 -4.44
N ARG A 12 9.99 1.23 -4.09
CA ARG A 12 9.46 2.39 -4.80
C ARG A 12 9.87 2.40 -6.27
N ARG A 13 11.15 2.12 -6.56
CA ARG A 13 11.65 2.08 -7.94
C ARG A 13 11.19 0.85 -8.72
N ALA A 14 11.22 -0.32 -8.10
CA ALA A 14 10.99 -1.58 -8.80
C ALA A 14 9.51 -1.95 -8.93
N GLN A 15 8.69 -1.59 -7.93
CA GLN A 15 7.28 -1.99 -7.87
C GLN A 15 6.35 -0.78 -8.08
N LEU A 16 6.57 0.32 -7.34
CA LEU A 16 5.62 1.45 -7.38
C LEU A 16 5.85 2.44 -8.53
N ALA A 17 6.98 2.37 -9.23
CA ALA A 17 7.28 3.32 -10.31
C ALA A 17 6.31 3.19 -11.50
N ALA A 18 5.87 1.97 -11.79
CA ALA A 18 4.92 1.66 -12.87
C ALA A 18 3.54 1.20 -12.34
N PHE A 19 3.30 1.30 -11.04
CA PHE A 19 2.02 0.92 -10.44
C PHE A 19 0.97 1.99 -10.74
N ASP A 20 -0.12 1.57 -11.38
CA ASP A 20 -1.28 2.42 -11.67
C ASP A 20 -2.37 2.19 -10.61
N SER A 21 -2.49 3.15 -9.69
CA SER A 21 -3.46 3.10 -8.60
C SER A 21 -4.91 3.17 -9.09
N ARG A 22 -5.18 3.86 -10.22
CA ARG A 22 -6.54 3.99 -10.75
C ARG A 22 -6.97 2.69 -11.41
N HIS A 23 -6.10 2.11 -12.22
CA HIS A 23 -6.37 0.80 -12.83
C HIS A 23 -6.57 -0.28 -11.76
N PHE A 24 -5.72 -0.31 -10.73
CA PHE A 24 -5.90 -1.20 -9.58
C PHE A 24 -7.28 -1.03 -8.92
N ALA A 25 -7.73 0.21 -8.71
CA ALA A 25 -9.03 0.48 -8.11
C ALA A 25 -10.20 0.04 -9.03
N GLU A 26 -10.05 0.18 -10.35
CA GLU A 26 -11.03 -0.29 -11.33
C GLU A 26 -11.17 -1.82 -11.31
N GLU A 27 -10.07 -2.55 -11.15
CA GLU A 27 -10.07 -4.03 -11.07
C GLU A 27 -10.83 -4.56 -9.86
N LEU A 28 -10.89 -3.80 -8.75
CA LEU A 28 -11.68 -4.15 -7.57
C LEU A 28 -13.19 -4.07 -7.82
N GLY A 29 -13.59 -3.34 -8.85
CA GLY A 29 -14.98 -3.15 -9.24
C GLY A 29 -15.71 -2.04 -8.45
N PRO A 30 -16.82 -1.55 -9.01
CA PRO A 30 -17.52 -0.36 -8.50
C PRO A 30 -18.22 -0.57 -7.16
N ASP A 31 -18.36 -1.82 -6.70
CA ASP A 31 -19.02 -2.17 -5.44
C ASP A 31 -18.04 -2.28 -4.26
N ALA A 32 -16.73 -2.23 -4.50
CA ALA A 32 -15.75 -2.15 -3.43
C ALA A 32 -15.97 -0.87 -2.61
N ARG A 33 -15.98 -1.01 -1.28
CA ARG A 33 -16.14 0.11 -0.33
C ARG A 33 -14.97 0.21 0.63
N VAL A 34 -14.42 -0.94 1.03
CA VAL A 34 -13.29 -1.05 1.95
C VAL A 34 -12.33 -2.08 1.36
N VAL A 35 -11.04 -1.72 1.32
CA VAL A 35 -9.97 -2.57 0.81
C VAL A 35 -8.98 -2.79 1.95
N ALA A 36 -8.72 -4.05 2.28
CA ALA A 36 -7.75 -4.42 3.30
C ALA A 36 -6.50 -5.02 2.65
N LEU A 37 -5.33 -4.47 2.98
CA LEU A 37 -4.04 -5.01 2.54
C LEU A 37 -3.52 -6.01 3.58
N PHE A 38 -3.36 -7.26 3.16
CA PHE A 38 -2.85 -8.34 4.01
C PHE A 38 -1.33 -8.47 3.92
N CYS A 39 -0.70 -8.78 5.05
CA CYS A 39 0.73 -9.06 5.16
C CYS A 39 0.97 -10.00 6.34
N VAL A 40 2.13 -10.63 6.41
CA VAL A 40 2.46 -11.58 7.49
C VAL A 40 3.03 -10.90 8.74
N GLU A 41 3.57 -9.68 8.58
CA GLU A 41 4.11 -8.88 9.67
C GLU A 41 2.98 -8.21 10.48
N ALA A 42 3.11 -8.23 11.81
CA ALA A 42 2.16 -7.59 12.71
C ALA A 42 2.10 -6.06 12.52
N GLU A 43 3.27 -5.42 12.46
CA GLU A 43 3.38 -3.96 12.44
C GLU A 43 3.42 -3.40 11.01
N PRO A 44 2.58 -2.40 10.66
CA PRO A 44 2.58 -1.77 9.33
C PRO A 44 3.96 -1.23 8.93
N ALA A 45 4.67 -0.60 9.86
CA ALA A 45 6.00 -0.05 9.62
C ALA A 45 7.05 -1.11 9.23
N ALA A 46 6.80 -2.39 9.54
CA ALA A 46 7.72 -3.49 9.26
C ALA A 46 7.53 -4.11 7.87
N CYS A 47 6.52 -3.72 7.10
CA CYS A 47 6.21 -4.37 5.82
C CYS A 47 5.82 -3.40 4.71
N HIS A 48 5.79 -3.92 3.48
CA HIS A 48 5.57 -3.13 2.27
C HIS A 48 4.13 -2.62 2.13
N ARG A 49 3.16 -3.14 2.91
CA ARG A 49 1.76 -2.70 2.84
C ARG A 49 1.59 -1.22 3.14
N SER A 50 2.41 -0.66 4.04
CA SER A 50 2.38 0.79 4.31
C SER A 50 2.83 1.60 3.09
N LEU A 51 3.81 1.12 2.33
CA LEU A 51 4.26 1.81 1.10
C LEU A 51 3.18 1.80 0.02
N VAL A 52 2.47 0.68 -0.13
CA VAL A 52 1.35 0.57 -1.08
C VAL A 52 0.17 1.43 -0.62
N ALA A 53 -0.19 1.37 0.67
CA ALA A 53 -1.26 2.18 1.24
C ALA A 53 -0.99 3.68 1.08
N GLU A 54 0.22 4.14 1.38
CA GLU A 54 0.63 5.54 1.16
C GLU A 54 0.50 5.95 -0.31
N ARG A 55 0.90 5.09 -1.25
CA ARG A 55 0.78 5.36 -2.68
C ARG A 55 -0.67 5.47 -3.12
N LEU A 56 -1.52 4.52 -2.72
CA LEU A 56 -2.95 4.54 -3.02
C LEU A 56 -3.64 5.76 -2.42
N ALA A 57 -3.30 6.12 -1.18
CA ALA A 57 -3.83 7.30 -0.50
C ALA A 57 -3.48 8.59 -1.24
N ALA A 58 -2.23 8.72 -1.69
CA ALA A 58 -1.77 9.89 -2.43
C ALA A 58 -2.42 9.99 -3.82
N ASP A 59 -2.52 8.88 -4.55
CA ASP A 59 -3.03 8.87 -5.93
C ASP A 59 -4.55 8.98 -6.02
N LEU A 60 -5.27 8.44 -5.02
CA LEU A 60 -6.73 8.30 -5.01
C LEU A 60 -7.43 9.15 -3.94
N GLU A 61 -6.68 9.89 -3.13
CA GLU A 61 -7.19 10.74 -2.04
C GLU A 61 -8.02 9.94 -1.00
N LEU A 62 -7.58 8.72 -0.72
CA LEU A 62 -8.27 7.80 0.21
C LEU A 62 -7.68 7.85 1.61
N PRO A 63 -8.50 7.69 2.66
CA PRO A 63 -8.01 7.53 4.03
C PRO A 63 -7.30 6.18 4.20
N VAL A 64 -6.27 6.15 5.03
CA VAL A 64 -5.57 4.92 5.44
C VAL A 64 -5.76 4.70 6.93
N GLU A 65 -6.26 3.52 7.27
CA GLU A 65 -6.33 3.03 8.64
C GLU A 65 -5.41 1.80 8.78
N HIS A 66 -4.55 1.83 9.79
CA HIS A 66 -3.68 0.69 10.10
C HIS A 66 -4.36 -0.23 11.10
N LEU A 67 -4.72 -1.42 10.65
CA LEU A 67 -5.25 -2.47 11.51
C LEU A 67 -4.10 -3.13 12.28
N LEU A 68 -4.21 -3.09 13.61
CA LEU A 68 -3.29 -3.71 14.57
C LEU A 68 -4.03 -4.81 15.36
N PRO A 69 -3.32 -5.81 15.91
CA PRO A 69 -3.91 -6.84 16.77
C PRO A 69 -4.61 -6.30 18.02
#